data_AF-A0A151EFW0-F1
#
_entry.id   AF-A0A151EFW0-F1
#
_cell.length_a   1.000
_cell.length_b   1.000
_cell.length_c   1.000
_cell.angle_alpha   90.00
_cell.angle_beta   90.00
_cell.angle_gamma   90.00
#
_symmetry.space_group_name_H-M   'P 1'
#
loop_
_entity.id
_entity.type
_entity.pdbx_description
1 polymer ?
#
loop_
_entity_poly.entity_id
_entity_poly.type
_entity_poly.pdbx_seq_one_letter_code
_entity_poly.pdbx_strand_id
1 'polypeptide(L)'
;MKVYSLDREQKDLGHSRQAQYLFNYVRDLKAKTVILEEQYFDKDYVVDYSKFYARSFTTHERFTKRLHFFSHSFSQKEFREVLENNNMQLSHIVRESYLGFVVVKPLVDARGNPLIGRTILKPYSPCTEQDSCNFVEGEYSASLYGIPLHVKSLPFQVQDIAVGACSTVALWVSLHPLYDLFGVPMQSPAEITERSASFPTEYRSFPSSGLTLEQMIVYIRSTGLDIESIDIESKIESEIGERIVPDVIRAYIKAGLPIIATVELEKMKNTYCHAVVISGYRCDQTGVIKELYVHDDQIGPYNPVVSDEGFIEWKNRCVLKYDRKLVEKLLIPVYPKIRLTFGRIYEVYLRERKGSLSKEFSTELYLTQVGAYKEFLRNHFIQDKVKILTTSLPRFLWIIWFHLNGTPVIDDVYDGTSVFPKRLLTVRFHDK
;
A
#
# COMPACT_ATOMS: atom_id res chain seq x y z
N MET A 1 17.77 -26.81 0.17
CA MET A 1 17.37 -25.96 1.31
C MET A 1 18.59 -25.49 2.06
N LYS A 2 18.73 -24.17 2.24
CA LYS A 2 19.75 -23.58 3.11
C LYS A 2 19.04 -22.80 4.21
N VAL A 3 19.44 -23.03 5.46
CA VAL A 3 18.93 -22.30 6.64
C VAL A 3 20.12 -21.64 7.31
N TYR A 4 20.04 -20.33 7.54
CA TYR A 4 21.15 -19.56 8.11
C TYR A 4 20.65 -18.37 8.95
N SER A 5 21.55 -17.79 9.75
CA SER A 5 21.26 -16.56 10.50
C SER A 5 21.23 -15.33 9.59
N LEU A 6 20.47 -14.32 10.00
CA LEU A 6 20.31 -13.04 9.31
C LEU A 6 21.61 -12.47 8.73
N ASP A 7 22.73 -12.58 9.45
CA ASP A 7 24.02 -11.97 9.09
C ASP A 7 24.57 -12.41 7.72
N ARG A 8 24.11 -13.53 7.16
CA ARG A 8 24.55 -14.04 5.85
C ARG A 8 23.70 -13.58 4.67
N GLU A 9 22.53 -12.98 4.91
CA GLU A 9 21.52 -12.72 3.88
C GLU A 9 21.87 -11.57 2.92
N GLN A 10 22.66 -10.59 3.37
CA GLN A 10 23.02 -9.43 2.55
C GLN A 10 23.70 -9.87 1.25
N LYS A 11 24.42 -11.00 1.29
CA LYS A 11 25.05 -11.60 0.12
C LYS A 11 24.03 -12.09 -0.92
N ASP A 12 22.90 -12.64 -0.46
CA ASP A 12 21.85 -13.17 -1.33
C ASP A 12 20.90 -12.08 -1.84
N LEU A 13 20.63 -11.04 -1.03
CA LEU A 13 19.85 -9.86 -1.44
C LEU A 13 20.63 -8.93 -2.40
N GLY A 14 21.97 -8.94 -2.34
CA GLY A 14 22.84 -8.03 -3.09
C GLY A 14 23.14 -6.73 -2.33
N HIS A 15 23.79 -5.78 -2.99
CA HIS A 15 24.28 -4.53 -2.38
C HIS A 15 23.63 -3.26 -2.97
N SER A 16 22.48 -3.41 -3.63
CA SER A 16 21.67 -2.26 -4.05
C SER A 16 21.15 -1.49 -2.83
N ARG A 17 20.70 -0.25 -3.03
CA ARG A 17 20.12 0.55 -1.94
C ARG A 17 18.86 -0.11 -1.38
N GLN A 18 18.05 -0.69 -2.25
CA GLN A 18 16.83 -1.41 -1.89
C GLN A 18 17.13 -2.70 -1.13
N ALA A 19 18.17 -3.43 -1.53
CA ALA A 19 18.63 -4.59 -0.77
C ALA A 19 19.12 -4.18 0.64
N GLN A 20 19.87 -3.09 0.75
CA GLN A 20 20.33 -2.56 2.04
C GLN A 20 19.16 -2.05 2.90
N TYR A 21 18.16 -1.42 2.29
CA TYR A 21 16.92 -1.02 2.95
C TYR A 21 16.20 -2.24 3.52
N LEU A 22 15.98 -3.27 2.70
CA LEU A 22 15.31 -4.50 3.11
C LEU A 22 16.07 -5.24 4.21
N PHE A 23 17.40 -5.32 4.14
CA PHE A 23 18.23 -5.88 5.22
C PHE A 23 17.98 -5.17 6.56
N ASN A 24 18.00 -3.84 6.56
CA ASN A 24 17.69 -3.07 7.76
C ASN A 24 16.23 -3.28 8.21
N TYR A 25 15.30 -3.35 7.26
CA TYR A 25 13.88 -3.57 7.51
C TYR A 25 13.61 -4.90 8.22
N VAL A 26 14.15 -6.02 7.72
CA VAL A 26 13.96 -7.33 8.36
C VAL A 26 14.65 -7.42 9.72
N ARG A 27 15.76 -6.70 9.92
CA ARG A 27 16.38 -6.55 11.24
C ARG A 27 15.47 -5.79 12.22
N ASP A 28 14.79 -4.75 11.75
CA ASP A 28 13.83 -3.99 12.57
C ASP A 28 12.62 -4.84 12.95
N LEU A 29 12.19 -5.75 12.06
CA LEU A 29 11.22 -6.82 12.34
C LEU A 29 11.73 -7.93 13.28
N LYS A 30 12.99 -7.84 13.75
CA LYS A 30 13.64 -8.83 14.61
C LYS A 30 13.75 -10.21 13.94
N ALA A 31 13.97 -10.26 12.64
CA ALA A 31 14.30 -11.49 11.93
C ALA A 31 15.61 -12.08 12.49
N LYS A 32 15.64 -13.41 12.64
CA LYS A 32 16.77 -14.18 13.19
C LYS A 32 17.22 -15.29 12.26
N THR A 33 16.25 -15.97 11.64
CA THR A 33 16.51 -17.09 10.73
C THR A 33 16.01 -16.78 9.33
N VAL A 34 16.79 -17.18 8.34
CA VAL A 34 16.45 -17.11 6.92
C VAL A 34 16.46 -18.50 6.32
N ILE A 35 15.43 -18.80 5.53
CA ILE A 35 15.40 -20.01 4.69
C ILE A 35 15.43 -19.58 3.23
N LEU A 36 16.44 -20.04 2.51
CA LEU A 36 16.59 -19.79 1.08
C LEU A 36 16.02 -20.97 0.27
N GLU A 37 15.06 -20.64 -0.59
CA GLU A 37 14.63 -21.48 -1.70
C GLU A 37 15.33 -21.06 -2.97
N GLU A 38 16.11 -22.01 -3.50
CA GLU A 38 16.75 -21.89 -4.81
C GLU A 38 15.74 -22.33 -5.89
N GLN A 39 15.89 -21.80 -7.10
CA GLN A 39 15.06 -22.16 -8.26
C GLN A 39 13.54 -21.93 -8.08
N TYR A 40 13.15 -20.82 -7.46
CA TYR A 40 11.75 -20.44 -7.25
C TYR A 40 11.13 -19.85 -8.53
N PHE A 41 9.93 -20.34 -8.88
CA PHE A 41 9.10 -19.77 -9.95
C PHE A 41 8.23 -18.65 -9.37
N ASP A 42 8.67 -17.41 -9.53
CA ASP A 42 7.83 -16.25 -9.21
C ASP A 42 6.84 -15.97 -10.36
N LYS A 43 5.55 -15.90 -10.02
CA LYS A 43 4.46 -15.77 -11.00
C LYS A 43 4.65 -14.56 -11.92
N ASP A 44 4.94 -13.39 -11.34
CA ASP A 44 5.05 -12.15 -12.10
C ASP A 44 6.33 -12.15 -12.93
N TYR A 45 7.45 -12.57 -12.34
CA TYR A 45 8.73 -12.64 -13.06
C TYR A 45 8.69 -13.58 -14.26
N VAL A 46 8.01 -14.73 -14.18
CA VAL A 46 7.94 -15.68 -15.30
C VAL A 46 7.23 -15.08 -16.51
N VAL A 47 6.18 -14.27 -16.27
CA VAL A 47 5.47 -13.56 -17.33
C VAL A 47 6.37 -12.49 -17.92
N ASP A 48 7.02 -11.67 -17.08
CA ASP A 48 7.96 -10.63 -17.52
C ASP A 48 9.13 -11.25 -18.32
N TYR A 49 9.68 -12.36 -17.84
CA TYR A 49 10.71 -13.16 -18.51
C TYR A 49 10.24 -13.60 -19.90
N SER A 50 9.05 -14.21 -19.99
CA SER A 50 8.53 -14.70 -21.26
C SER A 50 8.30 -13.58 -22.28
N LYS A 51 7.86 -12.41 -21.83
CA LYS A 51 7.52 -11.28 -22.72
C LYS A 51 8.76 -10.55 -23.24
N PHE A 52 9.80 -10.45 -22.41
CA PHE A 52 11.00 -9.68 -22.74
C PHE A 52 12.27 -10.54 -22.82
N TYR A 53 12.69 -11.15 -21.71
CA TYR A 53 14.02 -11.75 -21.56
C TYR A 53 14.23 -13.04 -22.37
N ALA A 54 13.19 -13.85 -22.55
CA ALA A 54 13.26 -15.07 -23.36
C ALA A 54 13.60 -14.81 -24.84
N ARG A 55 13.42 -13.57 -25.30
CA ARG A 55 13.67 -13.12 -26.67
C ARG A 55 14.99 -12.35 -26.81
N SER A 56 15.76 -12.23 -25.73
CA SER A 56 17.05 -11.55 -25.71
C SER A 56 18.16 -12.49 -26.17
N PHE A 57 19.22 -11.92 -26.78
CA PHE A 57 20.42 -12.69 -27.15
C PHE A 57 21.15 -13.20 -25.91
N THR A 58 21.29 -12.36 -24.88
CA THR A 58 21.84 -12.76 -23.58
C THR A 58 20.90 -13.74 -22.91
N THR A 59 21.45 -14.88 -22.46
CA THR A 59 20.67 -15.87 -21.71
C THR A 59 20.50 -15.40 -20.27
N HIS A 60 19.25 -15.18 -19.86
CA HIS A 60 18.86 -14.91 -18.49
C HIS A 60 18.23 -16.16 -17.87
N GLU A 61 18.47 -16.40 -16.57
CA GLU A 61 17.80 -17.49 -15.87
C GLU A 61 16.33 -17.16 -15.68
N ARG A 62 15.45 -18.16 -15.86
CA ARG A 62 14.00 -18.00 -15.60
C ARG A 62 13.63 -18.14 -14.13
N PHE A 63 14.55 -18.64 -13.30
CA PHE A 63 14.28 -18.96 -11.91
C PHE A 63 14.79 -17.85 -11.00
N THR A 64 14.01 -17.55 -9.97
CA THR A 64 14.37 -16.59 -8.93
C THR A 64 14.84 -17.31 -7.67
N LYS A 65 15.33 -16.54 -6.70
CA LYS A 65 15.52 -17.00 -5.33
C LYS A 65 14.42 -16.44 -4.44
N ARG A 66 13.95 -17.19 -3.45
CA ARG A 66 13.01 -16.70 -2.44
C ARG A 66 13.60 -16.89 -1.04
N LEU A 67 13.76 -15.77 -0.33
CA LEU A 67 14.26 -15.75 1.05
C LEU A 67 13.06 -15.59 1.98
N HIS A 68 12.87 -16.54 2.89
CA HIS A 68 11.86 -16.49 3.94
C HIS A 68 12.48 -16.05 5.25
N PHE A 69 11.82 -15.13 5.96
CA PHE A 69 12.33 -14.54 7.20
C PHE A 69 11.49 -14.98 8.39
N PHE A 70 12.16 -15.29 9.51
CA PHE A 70 11.53 -15.75 10.74
C PHE A 70 12.12 -15.03 11.95
N SER A 71 11.27 -14.63 12.90
CA SER A 71 11.68 -13.98 14.16
C SER A 71 12.22 -14.96 15.21
N HIS A 72 12.05 -16.26 14.99
CA HIS A 72 12.58 -17.31 15.85
C HIS A 72 13.90 -17.85 15.30
N SER A 73 14.83 -18.18 16.20
CA SER A 73 16.11 -18.80 15.86
C SER A 73 15.93 -20.32 15.75
N PHE A 74 16.27 -20.91 14.62
CA PHE A 74 16.38 -22.36 14.48
C PHE A 74 17.44 -22.73 13.44
N SER A 75 18.04 -23.90 13.61
CA SER A 75 19.08 -24.45 12.76
C SER A 75 18.50 -25.22 11.57
N GLN A 76 19.36 -25.48 10.59
CA GLN A 76 19.01 -26.36 9.46
C GLN A 76 18.65 -27.78 9.92
N LYS A 77 19.22 -28.27 11.03
CA LYS A 77 18.92 -29.59 11.58
C LYS A 77 17.51 -29.62 12.15
N GLU A 78 17.17 -28.66 13.02
CA GLU A 78 15.83 -28.54 13.59
C GLU A 78 14.76 -28.38 12.50
N PHE A 79 15.02 -27.55 11.48
CA PHE A 79 14.06 -27.42 10.38
C PHE A 79 13.88 -28.72 9.57
N ARG A 80 14.94 -29.53 9.39
CA ARG A 80 14.81 -30.86 8.76
C ARG A 80 13.93 -31.80 9.59
N GLU A 81 14.03 -31.75 10.91
CA GLU A 81 13.17 -32.56 11.79
C GLU A 81 11.69 -32.18 11.66
N VAL A 82 11.37 -30.91 11.34
CA VAL A 82 10.00 -30.49 10.97
C VAL A 82 9.52 -31.24 9.72
N LEU A 83 10.37 -31.35 8.71
CA LEU A 83 10.02 -31.98 7.43
C LEU A 83 9.90 -33.51 7.54
N GLU A 84 10.78 -34.14 8.32
CA GLU A 84 10.82 -35.60 8.46
C GLU A 84 9.67 -36.14 9.30
N ASN A 85 9.37 -35.48 10.42
CA ASN A 85 8.48 -36.03 11.45
C ASN A 85 7.18 -35.23 11.64
N ASN A 86 6.98 -34.17 10.85
CA ASN A 86 5.90 -33.19 11.05
C ASN A 86 5.79 -32.76 12.52
N ASN A 87 6.93 -32.43 13.13
CA ASN A 87 6.97 -32.03 14.54
C ASN A 87 6.03 -30.84 14.77
N MET A 88 4.89 -31.10 15.42
CA MET A 88 3.80 -30.14 15.54
C MET A 88 4.21 -28.88 16.31
N GLN A 89 5.04 -29.00 17.33
CA GLN A 89 5.50 -27.86 18.13
C GLN A 89 6.40 -26.95 17.30
N LEU A 90 7.41 -27.52 16.63
CA LEU A 90 8.34 -26.73 15.83
C LEU A 90 7.68 -26.20 14.55
N SER A 91 6.75 -26.95 13.94
CA SER A 91 5.91 -26.47 12.84
C SER A 91 5.06 -25.26 13.24
N HIS A 92 4.48 -25.28 14.45
CA HIS A 92 3.77 -24.13 15.00
C HIS A 92 4.70 -22.92 15.19
N ILE A 93 5.90 -23.12 15.75
CA ILE A 93 6.91 -22.06 15.91
C ILE A 93 7.29 -21.44 14.56
N VAL A 94 7.50 -22.26 13.52
CA VAL A 94 7.81 -21.78 12.17
C VAL A 94 6.69 -20.90 11.60
N ARG A 95 5.43 -21.29 11.78
CA ARG A 95 4.27 -20.51 11.31
C ARG A 95 4.14 -19.18 12.05
N GLU A 96 4.13 -19.22 13.38
CA GLU A 96 3.94 -18.02 14.21
C GLU A 96 5.08 -17.01 14.08
N SER A 97 6.31 -17.51 13.91
CA SER A 97 7.49 -16.66 13.75
C SER A 97 7.69 -16.12 12.34
N TYR A 98 6.85 -16.50 11.37
CA TYR A 98 7.02 -16.07 9.99
C TYR A 98 6.81 -14.55 9.83
N LEU A 99 7.76 -13.90 9.18
CA LEU A 99 7.76 -12.46 8.93
C LEU A 99 7.44 -12.11 7.47
N GLY A 100 7.53 -13.08 6.57
CA GLY A 100 7.32 -12.88 5.14
C GLY A 100 8.50 -13.33 4.29
N PHE A 101 8.54 -12.89 3.03
CA PHE A 101 9.57 -13.25 2.08
C PHE A 101 9.99 -12.11 1.15
N VAL A 102 11.18 -12.26 0.57
CA VAL A 102 11.72 -11.43 -0.52
C VAL A 102 12.09 -12.35 -1.68
N VAL A 103 11.64 -12.02 -2.89
CA VAL A 103 12.12 -12.64 -4.13
C VAL A 103 13.30 -11.85 -4.67
N VAL A 104 14.36 -12.53 -5.10
CA VAL A 104 15.51 -11.94 -5.79
C VAL A 104 15.53 -12.45 -7.22
N LYS A 105 15.38 -11.53 -8.18
CA LYS A 105 15.39 -11.84 -9.61
C LYS A 105 16.83 -12.09 -10.08
N PRO A 106 17.07 -13.00 -11.05
CA PRO A 106 18.38 -13.24 -11.64
C PRO A 106 18.74 -12.17 -12.69
N LEU A 107 18.34 -10.93 -12.44
CA LEU A 107 18.55 -9.77 -13.30
C LEU A 107 19.38 -8.76 -12.53
N VAL A 108 20.30 -8.08 -13.19
CA VAL A 108 21.17 -7.10 -12.54
C VAL A 108 20.87 -5.68 -12.97
N ASP A 109 20.98 -4.75 -12.02
CA ASP A 109 20.95 -3.32 -12.31
C ASP A 109 22.24 -2.86 -13.01
N ALA A 110 22.31 -1.56 -13.35
CA ALA A 110 23.48 -0.95 -13.99
C ALA A 110 24.78 -1.05 -13.17
N ARG A 111 24.71 -1.43 -11.89
CA ARG A 111 25.85 -1.60 -10.99
C ARG A 111 26.15 -3.09 -10.71
N GLY A 112 25.48 -4.00 -11.40
CA GLY A 112 25.68 -5.45 -11.23
C GLY A 112 24.98 -6.04 -10.00
N ASN A 113 24.07 -5.31 -9.34
CA ASN A 113 23.32 -5.85 -8.20
C ASN A 113 22.04 -6.53 -8.66
N PRO A 114 21.65 -7.66 -8.06
CA PRO A 114 20.39 -8.31 -8.40
C PRO A 114 19.18 -7.41 -8.10
N LEU A 115 18.14 -7.54 -8.92
CA LEU A 115 16.88 -6.84 -8.72
C LEU A 115 16.02 -7.56 -7.67
N ILE A 116 15.47 -6.77 -6.76
CA ILE A 116 14.50 -7.21 -5.76
C ILE A 116 13.12 -7.33 -6.41
N GLY A 117 12.60 -8.55 -6.48
CA GLY A 117 11.26 -8.81 -6.97
C GLY A 117 10.19 -8.70 -5.89
N ARG A 118 9.13 -9.48 -6.07
CA ARG A 118 7.99 -9.52 -5.16
C ARG A 118 8.45 -9.77 -3.72
N THR A 119 8.12 -8.83 -2.86
CA THR A 119 8.44 -8.77 -1.45
C THR A 119 7.15 -8.64 -0.68
N ILE A 120 6.93 -9.51 0.28
CA ILE A 120 5.76 -9.51 1.15
C ILE A 120 6.26 -9.70 2.56
N LEU A 121 6.35 -8.61 3.31
CA LEU A 121 6.89 -8.57 4.67
C LEU A 121 5.86 -7.96 5.61
N LYS A 122 5.76 -8.47 6.84
CA LYS A 122 4.97 -7.81 7.89
C LYS A 122 5.38 -6.33 7.96
N PRO A 123 4.41 -5.40 8.03
CA PRO A 123 4.77 -4.01 8.28
C PRO A 123 5.49 -3.93 9.61
N TYR A 124 6.61 -3.21 9.66
CA TYR A 124 7.18 -2.85 10.94
C TYR A 124 6.16 -1.94 11.64
N SER A 125 5.91 -2.20 12.92
CA SER A 125 4.99 -1.41 13.72
C SER A 125 5.81 -0.52 14.65
N PRO A 126 6.13 0.73 14.26
CA PRO A 126 6.79 1.67 15.14
C PRO A 126 5.80 2.30 16.14
N CYS A 127 4.52 1.92 16.08
CA CYS A 127 3.48 2.47 16.92
C CYS A 127 3.77 2.22 18.41
N THR A 128 3.84 3.31 19.17
CA THR A 128 3.82 3.26 20.63
C THR A 128 2.40 2.91 21.10
N GLU A 129 2.19 2.61 22.39
CA GLU A 129 0.85 2.40 22.96
C GLU A 129 -0.11 3.59 22.74
N GLN A 130 0.43 4.76 22.36
CA GLN A 130 -0.31 6.00 22.18
C GLN A 130 -0.62 6.32 20.70
N ASP A 131 -0.01 5.61 19.75
CA ASP A 131 -0.22 5.84 18.32
C ASP A 131 -1.06 4.72 17.69
N SER A 132 -1.75 5.03 16.58
CA SER A 132 -2.37 4.02 15.74
C SER A 132 -1.75 4.01 14.35
N CYS A 133 -1.46 2.79 13.86
CA CYS A 133 -0.89 2.54 12.54
C CYS A 133 -1.99 1.92 11.67
N ASN A 134 -2.30 2.56 10.55
CA ASN A 134 -3.35 2.16 9.63
C ASN A 134 -2.72 1.82 8.29
N PHE A 135 -2.68 0.54 7.94
CA PHE A 135 -2.09 0.05 6.71
C PHE A 135 -3.17 -0.49 5.77
N VAL A 136 -2.95 -0.34 4.47
CA VAL A 136 -3.63 -1.13 3.45
C VAL A 136 -2.94 -2.49 3.42
N GLU A 137 -3.64 -3.55 3.80
CA GLU A 137 -3.09 -4.91 3.90
C GLU A 137 -4.08 -5.94 3.37
N GLY A 138 -3.54 -7.01 2.78
CA GLY A 138 -4.24 -8.25 2.48
C GLY A 138 -3.54 -9.43 3.15
N GLU A 139 -4.21 -10.60 3.17
CA GLU A 139 -3.62 -11.83 3.67
C GLU A 139 -2.95 -12.62 2.53
N TYR A 140 -1.64 -12.81 2.65
CA TYR A 140 -0.83 -13.50 1.64
C TYR A 140 -0.33 -14.83 2.17
N SER A 141 -0.42 -15.85 1.32
CA SER A 141 0.03 -17.20 1.65
C SER A 141 1.29 -17.56 0.87
N ALA A 142 2.21 -18.25 1.53
CA ALA A 142 3.36 -18.90 0.90
C ALA A 142 3.42 -20.36 1.36
N SER A 143 3.69 -21.28 0.43
CA SER A 143 4.01 -22.67 0.78
C SER A 143 5.53 -22.83 0.82
N LEU A 144 6.07 -23.22 1.96
CA LEU A 144 7.49 -23.51 2.15
C LEU A 144 7.67 -25.01 2.41
N TYR A 145 8.12 -25.75 1.41
CA TYR A 145 8.23 -27.23 1.46
C TYR A 145 6.93 -27.93 1.93
N GLY A 146 5.76 -27.38 1.56
CA GLY A 146 4.45 -27.90 1.98
C GLY A 146 3.90 -27.31 3.28
N ILE A 147 4.69 -26.52 4.01
CA ILE A 147 4.22 -25.80 5.21
C ILE A 147 3.47 -24.53 4.76
N PRO A 148 2.17 -24.38 5.09
CA PRO A 148 1.44 -23.15 4.81
C PRO A 148 1.91 -22.06 5.77
N LEU A 149 2.31 -20.93 5.20
CA LEU A 149 2.73 -19.72 5.91
C LEU A 149 1.84 -18.56 5.47
N HIS A 150 1.46 -17.71 6.42
CA HIS A 150 0.57 -16.57 6.18
C HIS A 150 1.20 -15.28 6.68
N VAL A 151 1.00 -14.18 5.96
CA VAL A 151 1.46 -12.85 6.33
C VAL A 151 0.44 -11.80 5.89
N LYS A 152 0.10 -10.88 6.80
CA LYS A 152 -0.65 -9.67 6.46
C LYS A 152 0.32 -8.57 6.05
N SER A 153 0.13 -8.04 4.85
CA SER A 153 1.07 -7.09 4.23
C SER A 153 0.44 -6.49 2.98
N LEU A 154 1.17 -5.61 2.30
CA LEU A 154 0.96 -5.16 0.95
C LEU A 154 2.20 -5.59 0.14
N PRO A 155 2.03 -6.20 -1.04
CA PRO A 155 3.18 -6.57 -1.85
C PRO A 155 3.95 -5.35 -2.35
N PHE A 156 5.25 -5.53 -2.47
CA PHE A 156 6.20 -4.55 -2.98
C PHE A 156 7.11 -5.21 -4.01
N GLN A 157 7.61 -4.46 -4.98
CA GLN A 157 8.76 -4.84 -5.80
C GLN A 157 9.50 -3.61 -6.28
N VAL A 158 10.76 -3.77 -6.70
CA VAL A 158 11.48 -2.68 -7.39
C VAL A 158 11.13 -2.68 -8.88
N GLN A 159 11.31 -1.54 -9.55
CA GLN A 159 11.17 -1.48 -11.00
C GLN A 159 12.22 -2.32 -11.71
N ASP A 160 11.78 -2.91 -12.82
CA ASP A 160 12.63 -3.51 -13.83
C ASP A 160 12.38 -2.76 -15.14
N ILE A 161 13.25 -1.81 -15.46
CA ILE A 161 13.10 -0.88 -16.58
C ILE A 161 12.92 -1.59 -17.94
N ALA A 162 13.30 -2.87 -18.05
CA ALA A 162 13.03 -3.66 -19.25
C ALA A 162 11.53 -3.85 -19.51
N VAL A 163 10.73 -3.95 -18.45
CA VAL A 163 9.30 -4.30 -18.52
C VAL A 163 8.37 -3.30 -17.84
N GLY A 164 8.89 -2.37 -17.02
CA GLY A 164 8.10 -1.36 -16.34
C GLY A 164 8.94 -0.39 -15.51
N ALA A 165 8.42 0.81 -15.28
CA ALA A 165 9.05 1.80 -14.40
C ALA A 165 8.16 2.07 -13.17
N CYS A 166 8.44 3.14 -12.43
CA CYS A 166 7.76 3.50 -11.19
C CYS A 166 6.23 3.48 -11.28
N SER A 167 5.61 4.08 -12.32
CA SER A 167 4.15 4.08 -12.46
C SER A 167 3.56 2.69 -12.72
N THR A 168 4.30 1.82 -13.43
CA THR A 168 3.93 0.41 -13.60
C THR A 168 3.94 -0.33 -12.27
N VAL A 169 4.97 -0.12 -11.45
CA VAL A 169 5.07 -0.72 -10.12
C VAL A 169 3.97 -0.19 -9.20
N ALA A 170 3.68 1.11 -9.22
CA ALA A 170 2.62 1.70 -8.40
C ALA A 170 1.23 1.14 -8.76
N LEU A 171 0.95 0.96 -10.06
CA LEU A 171 -0.24 0.27 -10.53
C LEU A 171 -0.27 -1.19 -10.06
N TRP A 172 0.84 -1.92 -10.21
CA TRP A 172 0.96 -3.31 -9.77
C TRP A 172 0.68 -3.48 -8.27
N VAL A 173 1.30 -2.65 -7.43
CA VAL A 173 1.05 -2.62 -5.98
C VAL A 173 -0.43 -2.35 -5.70
N SER A 174 -1.04 -1.41 -6.44
CA SER A 174 -2.45 -1.04 -6.27
C SER A 174 -3.42 -2.15 -6.67
N LEU A 175 -3.07 -3.03 -7.62
CA LEU A 175 -3.95 -4.14 -8.00
C LEU A 175 -4.26 -5.06 -6.82
N HIS A 176 -3.32 -5.23 -5.89
CA HIS A 176 -3.43 -6.16 -4.78
C HIS A 176 -4.66 -5.92 -3.88
N PRO A 177 -4.82 -4.75 -3.25
CA PRO A 177 -6.05 -4.45 -2.51
C PRO A 177 -7.29 -4.39 -3.41
N LEU A 178 -7.15 -4.01 -4.69
CA LEU A 178 -8.28 -3.93 -5.61
C LEU A 178 -8.82 -5.31 -6.03
N TYR A 179 -7.98 -6.35 -6.05
CA TYR A 179 -8.40 -7.73 -6.22
C TYR A 179 -9.26 -8.19 -5.06
N ASP A 180 -8.82 -7.94 -3.82
CA ASP A 180 -9.58 -8.33 -2.63
C ASP A 180 -10.91 -7.56 -2.53
N LEU A 181 -10.91 -6.27 -2.87
CA LEU A 181 -12.10 -5.42 -2.78
C LEU A 181 -13.11 -5.63 -3.91
N PHE A 182 -12.62 -5.81 -5.15
CA PHE A 182 -13.43 -5.71 -6.36
C PHE A 182 -13.22 -6.85 -7.36
N GLY A 183 -12.34 -7.81 -7.09
CA GLY A 183 -12.06 -8.93 -7.99
C GLY A 183 -11.29 -8.53 -9.25
N VAL A 184 -10.54 -7.41 -9.22
CA VAL A 184 -9.74 -6.96 -10.35
C VAL A 184 -8.64 -7.98 -10.68
N PRO A 185 -8.49 -8.43 -11.94
CA PRO A 185 -7.46 -9.40 -12.31
C PRO A 185 -6.04 -8.92 -11.96
N MET A 186 -5.27 -9.80 -11.33
CA MET A 186 -3.83 -9.63 -11.14
C MET A 186 -3.10 -9.67 -12.48
N GLN A 187 -2.16 -8.74 -12.69
CA GLN A 187 -1.34 -8.65 -13.91
C GLN A 187 0.12 -8.42 -13.55
N SER A 188 1.05 -8.95 -14.36
CA SER A 188 2.50 -8.68 -14.20
C SER A 188 2.87 -7.27 -14.66
N PRO A 189 4.03 -6.72 -14.26
CA PRO A 189 4.54 -5.44 -14.78
C PRO A 189 4.54 -5.37 -16.31
N ALA A 190 5.00 -6.41 -17.01
CA ALA A 190 4.98 -6.43 -18.47
C ALA A 190 3.56 -6.35 -19.06
N GLU A 191 2.58 -7.04 -18.44
CA GLU A 191 1.18 -6.98 -18.87
C GLU A 191 0.55 -5.61 -18.64
N ILE A 192 0.86 -4.96 -17.51
CA ILE A 192 0.42 -3.59 -17.20
C ILE A 192 0.97 -2.62 -18.26
N THR A 193 2.26 -2.71 -18.57
CA THR A 193 2.92 -1.85 -19.56
C THR A 193 2.34 -2.03 -20.96
N GLU A 194 2.18 -3.27 -21.43
CA GLU A 194 1.57 -3.54 -22.75
C GLU A 194 0.14 -3.00 -22.85
N ARG A 195 -0.66 -3.21 -21.80
CA ARG A 195 -2.04 -2.76 -21.76
C ARG A 195 -2.13 -1.23 -21.76
N SER A 196 -1.24 -0.57 -21.03
CA SER A 196 -1.13 0.89 -21.00
C SER A 196 -0.66 1.47 -22.34
N ALA A 197 0.18 0.74 -23.08
CA ALA A 197 0.67 1.13 -24.39
C ALA A 197 -0.33 0.95 -25.54
N SER A 198 -1.52 0.39 -25.28
CA SER A 198 -2.63 0.38 -26.25
C SER A 198 -3.18 1.79 -26.55
N PHE A 199 -2.65 2.81 -25.86
CA PHE A 199 -3.02 4.20 -26.00
C PHE A 199 -1.85 5.03 -26.53
N PRO A 200 -2.11 6.02 -27.41
CA PRO A 200 -1.06 6.79 -28.06
C PRO A 200 -0.10 7.43 -27.05
N THR A 201 1.19 7.27 -27.31
CA THR A 201 2.29 7.91 -26.59
C THR A 201 3.48 8.03 -27.53
N GLU A 202 4.37 8.99 -27.28
CA GLU A 202 5.62 9.15 -28.03
C GLU A 202 6.70 8.14 -27.59
N TYR A 203 6.45 7.42 -26.49
CA TYR A 203 7.42 6.49 -25.89
C TYR A 203 7.17 5.03 -26.30
N ARG A 204 8.25 4.25 -26.40
CA ARG A 204 8.17 2.79 -26.63
C ARG A 204 7.66 2.06 -25.38
N SER A 205 7.01 0.90 -25.57
CA SER A 205 6.54 0.06 -24.45
C SER A 205 7.68 -0.63 -23.71
N PHE A 206 8.65 -1.19 -24.44
CA PHE A 206 9.77 -1.94 -23.87
C PHE A 206 11.11 -1.58 -24.53
N PRO A 207 12.19 -1.30 -23.76
CA PRO A 207 12.17 -1.00 -22.34
C PRO A 207 11.28 0.20 -22.03
N SER A 208 10.69 0.20 -20.85
CA SER A 208 9.72 1.21 -20.44
C SER A 208 10.45 2.48 -19.98
N SER A 209 10.01 3.63 -20.48
CA SER A 209 10.38 4.95 -19.94
C SER A 209 9.42 5.42 -18.84
N GLY A 210 8.51 4.55 -18.40
CA GLY A 210 7.37 4.89 -17.56
C GLY A 210 6.11 5.18 -18.36
N LEU A 211 5.02 5.33 -17.61
CA LEU A 211 3.69 5.66 -18.13
C LEU A 211 3.35 7.11 -17.81
N THR A 212 2.70 7.81 -18.75
CA THR A 212 2.09 9.11 -18.47
C THR A 212 0.89 8.97 -17.54
N LEU A 213 0.45 10.08 -16.94
CA LEU A 213 -0.74 10.11 -16.10
C LEU A 213 -1.98 9.57 -16.84
N GLU A 214 -2.14 9.95 -18.10
CA GLU A 214 -3.24 9.51 -18.96
C GLU A 214 -3.19 8.00 -19.17
N GLN A 215 -2.00 7.44 -19.43
CA GLN A 215 -1.82 5.99 -19.57
C GLN A 215 -2.16 5.24 -18.28
N MET A 216 -1.82 5.78 -17.11
CA MET A 216 -2.20 5.21 -15.82
C MET A 216 -3.72 5.20 -15.62
N ILE A 217 -4.38 6.33 -15.87
CA ILE A 217 -5.84 6.47 -15.76
C ILE A 217 -6.54 5.47 -16.69
N VAL A 218 -6.05 5.38 -17.91
CA VAL A 218 -6.63 4.50 -18.91
C VAL A 218 -6.42 3.03 -18.57
N TYR A 219 -5.24 2.66 -18.06
CA TYR A 219 -5.02 1.32 -17.54
C TYR A 219 -6.03 0.99 -16.43
N ILE A 220 -6.19 1.86 -15.44
CA ILE A 220 -7.16 1.68 -14.34
C ILE A 220 -8.57 1.46 -14.90
N ARG A 221 -9.00 2.28 -15.87
CA ARG A 221 -10.31 2.12 -16.52
C ARG A 221 -10.46 0.81 -17.26
N SER A 222 -9.40 0.34 -17.90
CA SER A 222 -9.40 -0.96 -18.58
C SER A 222 -9.66 -2.13 -17.62
N THR A 223 -9.36 -1.98 -16.33
CA THR A 223 -9.65 -2.99 -15.30
C THR A 223 -11.12 -3.01 -14.83
N GLY A 224 -11.96 -2.12 -15.35
CA GLY A 224 -13.37 -1.98 -14.95
C GLY A 224 -13.58 -1.07 -13.73
N LEU A 225 -12.54 -0.37 -13.30
CA LEU A 225 -12.60 0.67 -12.28
C LEU A 225 -12.72 2.06 -12.92
N ASP A 226 -12.90 3.08 -12.09
CA ASP A 226 -12.70 4.48 -12.48
C ASP A 226 -11.65 5.10 -11.56
N ILE A 227 -11.43 6.41 -11.69
CA ILE A 227 -10.40 7.13 -10.95
C ILE A 227 -10.97 8.38 -10.26
N GLU A 228 -10.67 8.56 -8.98
CA GLU A 228 -10.68 9.87 -8.35
C GLU A 228 -9.28 10.47 -8.47
N SER A 229 -9.17 11.64 -9.10
CA SER A 229 -7.91 12.37 -9.27
C SER A 229 -7.98 13.67 -8.48
N ILE A 230 -7.08 13.82 -7.52
CA ILE A 230 -7.03 14.99 -6.64
C ILE A 230 -5.76 15.76 -6.94
N ASP A 231 -5.94 16.99 -7.42
CA ASP A 231 -4.86 17.92 -7.75
C ASP A 231 -4.45 18.70 -6.50
N ILE A 232 -3.19 18.56 -6.10
CA ILE A 232 -2.63 19.16 -4.89
C ILE A 232 -1.97 20.50 -5.22
N GLU A 233 -1.29 20.60 -6.36
CA GLU A 233 -0.61 21.82 -6.82
C GLU A 233 -1.56 23.02 -6.84
N SER A 234 -2.76 22.84 -7.40
CA SER A 234 -3.81 23.86 -7.43
C SER A 234 -4.38 24.27 -6.06
N LYS A 235 -3.95 23.62 -4.97
CA LYS A 235 -4.47 23.81 -3.60
C LYS A 235 -3.43 24.33 -2.61
N ILE A 236 -2.16 24.47 -3.01
CA ILE A 236 -1.05 24.89 -2.13
C ILE A 236 -1.32 26.26 -1.49
N GLU A 237 -1.87 27.22 -2.24
CA GLU A 237 -2.12 28.59 -1.75
C GLU A 237 -3.40 28.76 -0.93
N SER A 238 -4.13 27.67 -0.65
CA SER A 238 -5.41 27.73 0.08
C SER A 238 -5.28 27.34 1.55
N GLU A 239 -6.11 27.88 2.44
CA GLU A 239 -6.23 27.43 3.85
C GLU A 239 -6.54 25.93 3.99
N ILE A 240 -6.96 25.29 2.89
CA ILE A 240 -7.32 23.87 2.78
C ILE A 240 -6.08 23.01 2.43
N GLY A 241 -5.03 23.61 1.86
CA GLY A 241 -3.86 22.92 1.33
C GLY A 241 -3.16 22.03 2.35
N GLU A 242 -2.97 22.51 3.58
CA GLU A 242 -2.30 21.72 4.63
C GLU A 242 -3.10 20.50 5.12
N ARG A 243 -4.38 20.38 4.75
CA ARG A 243 -5.28 19.34 5.30
C ARG A 243 -5.79 18.37 4.25
N ILE A 244 -5.84 18.79 2.98
CA ILE A 244 -6.41 18.00 1.90
C ILE A 244 -5.73 16.64 1.77
N VAL A 245 -4.39 16.59 1.82
CA VAL A 245 -3.64 15.33 1.69
C VAL A 245 -3.96 14.39 2.87
N PRO A 246 -3.84 14.79 4.15
CA PRO A 246 -4.27 13.98 5.29
C PRO A 246 -5.71 13.49 5.22
N ASP A 247 -6.65 14.35 4.83
CA ASP A 247 -8.07 14.03 4.80
C ASP A 247 -8.38 13.03 3.67
N VAL A 248 -7.75 13.16 2.50
CA VAL A 248 -7.82 12.18 1.41
C VAL A 248 -7.24 10.83 1.83
N ILE A 249 -6.06 10.85 2.46
CA ILE A 249 -5.37 9.63 2.90
C ILE A 249 -6.24 8.86 3.88
N ARG A 250 -6.75 9.53 4.92
CA ARG A 250 -7.67 8.93 5.88
C ARG A 250 -8.93 8.42 5.20
N ALA A 251 -9.47 9.20 4.28
CA ALA A 251 -10.73 8.89 3.65
C ALA A 251 -10.73 7.55 2.91
N TYR A 252 -9.63 7.26 2.21
CA TYR A 252 -9.53 6.11 1.32
C TYR A 252 -8.79 4.92 1.91
N ILE A 253 -7.75 5.14 2.72
CA ILE A 253 -7.02 4.02 3.36
C ILE A 253 -7.93 3.25 4.32
N LYS A 254 -8.84 3.94 5.02
CA LYS A 254 -9.85 3.27 5.88
C LYS A 254 -10.84 2.41 5.10
N ALA A 255 -11.02 2.68 3.80
CA ALA A 255 -11.79 1.84 2.88
C ALA A 255 -10.97 0.68 2.29
N GLY A 256 -9.68 0.58 2.61
CA GLY A 256 -8.73 -0.35 2.01
C GLY A 256 -8.28 0.03 0.59
N LEU A 257 -8.59 1.25 0.13
CA LEU A 257 -8.25 1.68 -1.23
C LEU A 257 -6.80 2.19 -1.29
N PRO A 258 -6.01 1.74 -2.30
CA PRO A 258 -4.67 2.25 -2.51
C PRO A 258 -4.70 3.69 -3.03
N ILE A 259 -3.71 4.48 -2.65
CA ILE A 259 -3.54 5.85 -3.15
C ILE A 259 -2.19 5.92 -3.84
N ILE A 260 -2.20 6.17 -5.15
CA ILE A 260 -1.00 6.42 -5.93
C ILE A 260 -0.72 7.93 -5.87
N ALA A 261 0.45 8.31 -5.37
CA ALA A 261 0.90 9.70 -5.39
C ALA A 261 1.87 9.91 -6.57
N THR A 262 1.64 10.98 -7.35
CA THR A 262 2.66 11.50 -8.26
C THR A 262 3.46 12.55 -7.50
N VAL A 263 4.78 12.38 -7.50
CA VAL A 263 5.72 13.19 -6.74
C VAL A 263 6.71 13.82 -7.70
N GLU A 264 6.77 15.15 -7.66
CA GLU A 264 7.80 15.93 -8.31
C GLU A 264 9.08 15.88 -7.45
N LEU A 265 10.19 15.48 -8.05
CA LEU A 265 11.50 15.38 -7.42
C LEU A 265 12.42 16.43 -8.03
N GLU A 266 12.85 17.40 -7.23
CA GLU A 266 13.80 18.42 -7.66
C GLU A 266 15.24 18.00 -7.32
N LYS A 267 16.16 18.16 -8.27
CA LYS A 267 17.59 17.96 -8.05
C LYS A 267 18.43 18.81 -8.97
N MET A 268 19.27 19.69 -8.39
CA MET A 268 20.21 20.53 -9.13
C MET A 268 19.53 21.27 -10.30
N LYS A 269 18.35 21.87 -10.05
CA LYS A 269 17.48 22.57 -11.03
C LYS A 269 16.83 21.70 -12.12
N ASN A 270 16.91 20.37 -12.00
CA ASN A 270 16.13 19.46 -12.85
C ASN A 270 14.97 18.88 -12.07
N THR A 271 13.85 18.72 -12.76
CA THR A 271 12.62 18.15 -12.23
C THR A 271 12.40 16.76 -12.79
N TYR A 272 12.03 15.81 -11.93
CA TYR A 272 11.71 14.44 -12.31
C TYR A 272 10.38 14.04 -11.69
N CYS A 273 9.53 13.34 -12.43
CA CYS A 273 8.29 12.80 -11.88
C CYS A 273 8.52 11.37 -11.36
N HIS A 274 7.87 11.04 -10.24
CA HIS A 274 7.91 9.71 -9.64
C HIS A 274 6.51 9.27 -9.21
N ALA A 275 6.24 7.97 -9.27
CA ALA A 275 4.96 7.41 -8.84
C ALA A 275 5.18 6.39 -7.73
N VAL A 276 4.45 6.55 -6.63
CA VAL A 276 4.59 5.75 -5.41
C VAL A 276 3.22 5.44 -4.83
N VAL A 277 3.12 4.43 -3.95
CA VAL A 277 1.85 4.07 -3.31
C VAL A 277 1.90 4.42 -1.83
N ILE A 278 0.96 5.24 -1.37
CA ILE A 278 0.73 5.47 0.05
C ILE A 278 0.01 4.22 0.59
N SER A 279 0.76 3.41 1.31
CA SER A 279 0.38 2.10 1.85
C SER A 279 -0.18 2.16 3.27
N GLY A 280 -0.07 3.31 3.93
CA GLY A 280 -0.58 3.48 5.29
C GLY A 280 -0.20 4.82 5.91
N TYR A 281 -0.62 5.03 7.15
CA TYR A 281 -0.25 6.18 7.95
C TYR A 281 -0.23 5.84 9.44
N ARG A 282 0.52 6.63 10.22
CA ARG A 282 0.48 6.66 11.68
C ARG A 282 -0.14 7.97 12.14
N CYS A 283 -1.09 7.89 13.07
CA CYS A 283 -1.67 9.06 13.71
C CYS A 283 -1.64 8.94 15.24
N ASP A 284 -1.63 10.09 15.90
CA ASP A 284 -1.73 10.17 17.36
C ASP A 284 -3.18 9.92 17.86
N GLN A 285 -3.38 9.95 19.18
CA GLN A 285 -4.69 9.75 19.83
C GLN A 285 -5.74 10.80 19.42
N THR A 286 -5.32 11.96 18.92
CA THR A 286 -6.23 13.02 18.44
C THR A 286 -6.63 12.81 16.97
N GLY A 287 -6.05 11.79 16.33
CA GLY A 287 -6.25 11.48 14.92
C GLY A 287 -5.29 12.24 14.00
N VAL A 288 -4.39 13.10 14.48
CA VAL A 288 -3.47 13.85 13.60
C VAL A 288 -2.42 12.92 13.02
N ILE A 289 -2.33 12.87 11.68
CA ILE A 289 -1.33 12.06 10.96
C ILE A 289 0.06 12.64 11.23
N LYS A 290 0.98 11.79 11.68
CA LYS A 290 2.39 12.13 11.96
C LYS A 290 3.35 11.58 10.92
N GLU A 291 2.98 10.48 10.28
CA GLU A 291 3.85 9.78 9.34
C GLU A 291 3.00 9.04 8.31
N LEU A 292 3.44 9.02 7.06
CA LEU A 292 2.91 8.15 6.01
C LEU A 292 3.87 6.99 5.78
N TYR A 293 3.31 5.85 5.38
CA TYR A 293 4.08 4.69 4.94
C TYR A 293 3.91 4.53 3.44
N VAL A 294 5.02 4.59 2.70
CA VAL A 294 5.01 4.64 1.23
C VAL A 294 5.79 3.48 0.65
N HIS A 295 5.19 2.79 -0.32
CA HIS A 295 5.89 1.85 -1.19
C HIS A 295 6.54 2.65 -2.31
N ASP A 296 7.87 2.74 -2.27
CA ASP A 296 8.71 3.46 -3.24
C ASP A 296 9.72 2.48 -3.82
N ASP A 297 9.62 2.17 -5.11
CA ASP A 297 10.44 1.19 -5.82
C ASP A 297 11.94 1.56 -5.87
N GLN A 298 12.28 2.82 -5.60
CA GLN A 298 13.66 3.31 -5.47
C GLN A 298 14.21 3.20 -4.04
N ILE A 299 13.35 2.91 -3.05
CA ILE A 299 13.72 2.81 -1.63
C ILE A 299 13.37 1.44 -1.06
N GLY A 300 12.09 1.12 -0.93
CA GLY A 300 11.60 -0.08 -0.26
C GLY A 300 10.13 -0.02 0.16
N PRO A 301 9.61 -1.12 0.74
CA PRO A 301 8.25 -1.18 1.27
C PRO A 301 8.10 -0.37 2.55
N TYR A 302 6.90 0.16 2.78
CA TYR A 302 6.52 0.92 3.98
C TYR A 302 7.54 2.01 4.40
N ASN A 303 8.19 2.68 3.44
CA ASN A 303 9.14 3.73 3.76
C ASN A 303 8.44 4.90 4.50
N PRO A 304 8.93 5.30 5.70
CA PRO A 304 8.33 6.39 6.44
C PRO A 304 8.60 7.74 5.77
N VAL A 305 7.53 8.53 5.66
CA VAL A 305 7.52 9.89 5.17
C VAL A 305 6.91 10.79 6.22
N VAL A 306 7.61 11.87 6.56
CA VAL A 306 7.10 12.93 7.44
C VAL A 306 6.97 14.22 6.64
N SER A 307 6.20 15.18 7.15
CA SER A 307 6.01 16.47 6.52
C SER A 307 5.77 17.55 7.58
N ASP A 308 6.27 18.75 7.30
CA ASP A 308 5.97 19.95 8.10
C ASP A 308 4.84 20.79 7.45
N GLU A 309 4.41 20.44 6.23
CA GLU A 309 3.46 21.20 5.41
C GLU A 309 2.31 20.31 4.94
N GLY A 310 1.64 19.64 5.88
CA GLY A 310 0.43 18.88 5.57
C GLY A 310 0.61 17.75 4.56
N PHE A 311 1.82 17.21 4.40
CA PHE A 311 2.19 16.19 3.41
C PHE A 311 2.11 16.63 1.95
N ILE A 312 2.13 17.94 1.67
CA ILE A 312 2.42 18.48 0.32
C ILE A 312 3.89 18.25 0.00
N GLU A 313 4.79 18.65 0.90
CA GLU A 313 6.23 18.38 0.78
C GLU A 313 6.66 17.21 1.65
N TRP A 314 7.39 16.26 1.06
CA TRP A 314 7.78 15.01 1.71
C TRP A 314 9.23 14.99 2.16
N LYS A 315 9.42 14.61 3.43
CA LYS A 315 10.73 14.37 4.03
C LYS A 315 10.85 12.87 4.33
N ASN A 316 11.70 12.19 3.57
CA ASN A 316 11.95 10.76 3.77
C ASN A 316 13.11 10.58 4.76
N ARG A 317 13.03 9.58 5.63
CA ARG A 317 14.17 9.20 6.49
C ARG A 317 15.35 8.67 5.66
N CYS A 318 15.07 7.98 4.55
CA CYS A 318 16.08 7.51 3.62
C CYS A 318 16.46 8.62 2.64
N VAL A 319 17.74 9.04 2.69
CA VAL A 319 18.28 10.12 1.85
C VAL A 319 18.40 9.65 0.39
N LEU A 320 17.40 10.00 -0.41
CA LEU A 320 17.60 10.14 -1.85
C LEU A 320 18.20 11.53 -2.11
N LYS A 321 19.12 11.64 -3.08
CA LYS A 321 19.80 12.91 -3.44
C LYS A 321 18.86 13.83 -4.22
N TYR A 322 17.73 14.20 -3.62
CA TYR A 322 16.77 15.18 -4.13
C TYR A 322 16.68 16.33 -3.14
N ASP A 323 16.63 17.54 -3.67
CA ASP A 323 16.58 18.78 -2.91
C ASP A 323 15.17 18.98 -2.33
N ARG A 324 14.13 18.61 -3.10
CA ARG A 324 12.72 18.73 -2.73
C ARG A 324 11.88 17.58 -3.29
N LYS A 325 10.77 17.27 -2.62
CA LYS A 325 9.79 16.24 -3.05
C LYS A 325 8.38 16.76 -2.83
N LEU A 326 7.68 17.07 -3.91
CA LEU A 326 6.34 17.66 -3.85
C LEU A 326 5.29 16.70 -4.39
N VAL A 327 4.19 16.53 -3.67
CA VAL A 327 3.04 15.78 -4.17
C VAL A 327 2.27 16.67 -5.15
N GLU A 328 2.18 16.23 -6.40
CA GLU A 328 1.40 16.94 -7.43
C GLU A 328 -0.04 16.45 -7.43
N LYS A 329 -0.25 15.13 -7.46
CA LYS A 329 -1.57 14.50 -7.56
C LYS A 329 -1.68 13.24 -6.74
N LEU A 330 -2.91 12.97 -6.28
CA LEU A 330 -3.31 11.70 -5.69
C LEU A 330 -4.32 11.03 -6.61
N LEU A 331 -4.03 9.78 -6.99
CA LEU A 331 -4.88 8.95 -7.85
C LEU A 331 -5.41 7.79 -7.01
N ILE A 332 -6.73 7.71 -6.88
CA ILE A 332 -7.42 6.65 -6.16
C ILE A 332 -8.27 5.85 -7.15
N PRO A 333 -7.91 4.59 -7.44
CA PRO A 333 -8.77 3.69 -8.20
C PRO A 333 -10.05 3.43 -7.41
N VAL A 334 -11.21 3.74 -8.00
CA VAL A 334 -12.52 3.63 -7.34
C VAL A 334 -13.46 2.73 -8.13
N TYR A 335 -14.33 2.04 -7.42
CA TYR A 335 -15.37 1.23 -8.05
C TYR A 335 -16.43 2.13 -8.70
N PRO A 336 -16.94 1.86 -9.93
CA PRO A 336 -17.84 2.77 -10.65
C PRO A 336 -19.19 3.09 -9.98
N LYS A 337 -19.56 2.35 -8.93
CA LYS A 337 -20.76 2.67 -8.11
C LYS A 337 -20.46 3.67 -6.99
N ILE A 338 -19.20 3.99 -6.70
CA ILE A 338 -18.83 5.11 -5.84
C ILE A 338 -18.93 6.36 -6.71
N ARG A 339 -20.08 7.02 -6.68
CA ARG A 339 -20.42 8.15 -7.58
C ARG A 339 -20.36 9.49 -6.88
N LEU A 340 -20.45 9.50 -5.54
CA LEU A 340 -20.26 10.70 -4.77
C LEU A 340 -18.75 10.94 -4.67
N THR A 341 -18.26 11.88 -5.47
CA THR A 341 -16.83 12.23 -5.54
C THR A 341 -16.35 12.82 -4.23
N PHE A 342 -15.06 12.70 -3.94
CA PHE A 342 -14.44 13.26 -2.73
C PHE A 342 -14.67 14.76 -2.67
N GLY A 343 -14.44 15.48 -3.77
CA GLY A 343 -14.62 16.93 -3.80
C GLY A 343 -16.00 17.38 -3.32
N ARG A 344 -17.07 16.69 -3.72
CA ARG A 344 -18.46 17.04 -3.35
C ARG A 344 -18.77 16.77 -1.88
N ILE A 345 -18.34 15.64 -1.34
CA ILE A 345 -18.56 15.34 0.07
C ILE A 345 -17.63 16.17 0.97
N TYR A 346 -16.43 16.48 0.48
CA TYR A 346 -15.45 17.27 1.21
C TYR A 346 -15.93 18.71 1.45
N GLU A 347 -16.64 19.31 0.49
CA GLU A 347 -17.32 20.61 0.70
C GLU A 347 -18.34 20.58 1.86
N VAL A 348 -19.09 19.47 1.99
CA VAL A 348 -20.04 19.28 3.09
C VAL A 348 -19.29 19.12 4.42
N TYR A 349 -18.26 18.26 4.43
CA TYR A 349 -17.39 18.05 5.58
C TYR A 349 -16.75 19.36 6.09
N LEU A 350 -16.20 20.19 5.21
CA LEU A 350 -15.63 21.48 5.58
C LEU A 350 -16.67 22.42 6.21
N ARG A 351 -17.92 22.39 5.74
CA ARG A 351 -19.01 23.20 6.29
C ARG A 351 -19.42 22.73 7.69
N GLU A 352 -19.60 21.43 7.87
CA GLU A 352 -19.99 20.83 9.16
C GLU A 352 -18.90 21.03 10.23
N ARG A 353 -17.63 20.92 9.81
CA ARG A 353 -16.49 21.19 10.66
C ARG A 353 -16.43 22.63 11.16
N LYS A 354 -16.65 23.61 10.27
CA LYS A 354 -16.73 25.04 10.65
C LYS A 354 -17.86 25.29 11.66
N GLY A 355 -18.97 24.57 11.57
CA GLY A 355 -20.07 24.65 12.53
C GLY A 355 -19.76 24.06 13.92
N SER A 356 -18.73 23.21 14.03
CA SER A 356 -18.42 22.42 15.22
C SER A 356 -17.22 22.94 16.04
N LEU A 357 -16.84 24.22 15.85
CA LEU A 357 -15.61 24.87 16.35
C LEU A 357 -15.53 25.09 17.89
N SER A 358 -15.97 24.15 18.73
CA SER A 358 -15.40 24.07 20.09
C SER A 358 -14.12 23.23 20.05
N LYS A 359 -13.10 23.59 20.84
CA LYS A 359 -11.77 22.94 20.82
C LYS A 359 -11.78 21.44 21.17
N GLU A 360 -12.92 20.91 21.60
CA GLU A 360 -13.05 19.55 22.10
C GLU A 360 -13.54 18.55 21.04
N PHE A 361 -14.18 19.02 19.95
CA PHE A 361 -14.66 18.14 18.88
C PHE A 361 -13.63 17.97 17.76
N SER A 362 -13.28 16.72 17.44
CA SER A 362 -12.55 16.35 16.23
C SER A 362 -13.49 15.76 15.19
N THR A 363 -13.18 16.00 13.93
CA THR A 363 -13.99 15.58 12.78
C THR A 363 -13.12 14.86 11.76
N GLU A 364 -13.65 13.77 11.22
CA GLU A 364 -13.00 12.97 10.19
C GLU A 364 -13.97 12.67 9.05
N LEU A 365 -13.45 12.53 7.84
CA LEU A 365 -14.20 12.07 6.67
C LEU A 365 -13.64 10.74 6.20
N TYR A 366 -14.49 9.73 6.01
CA TYR A 366 -14.04 8.49 5.40
C TYR A 366 -15.08 7.74 4.58
N LEU A 367 -14.59 6.97 3.61
CA LEU A 367 -15.37 6.05 2.81
C LEU A 367 -15.37 4.67 3.47
N THR A 368 -16.50 3.97 3.41
CA THR A 368 -16.60 2.59 3.89
C THR A 368 -17.65 1.78 3.14
N GLN A 369 -17.61 0.45 3.29
CA GLN A 369 -18.67 -0.44 2.83
C GLN A 369 -19.69 -0.65 3.95
N VAL A 370 -20.97 -0.77 3.58
CA VAL A 370 -22.08 -0.97 4.53
C VAL A 370 -21.87 -2.14 5.49
N GLY A 371 -21.24 -3.24 5.02
CA GLY A 371 -20.94 -4.40 5.86
C GLY A 371 -19.98 -4.05 6.99
N ALA A 372 -18.83 -3.47 6.66
CA ALA A 372 -17.82 -3.03 7.63
C ALA A 372 -18.38 -1.96 8.58
N TYR A 373 -19.17 -1.01 8.07
CA TYR A 373 -19.80 0.01 8.89
C TYR A 373 -20.81 -0.58 9.89
N LYS A 374 -21.68 -1.50 9.45
CA LYS A 374 -22.62 -2.18 10.35
C LYS A 374 -21.92 -3.06 11.38
N GLU A 375 -20.81 -3.69 11.02
CA GLU A 375 -19.98 -4.43 11.98
C GLU A 375 -19.36 -3.50 13.04
N PHE A 376 -18.82 -2.36 12.61
CA PHE A 376 -18.35 -1.31 13.51
C PHE A 376 -19.47 -0.85 14.47
N LEU A 377 -20.65 -0.49 13.95
CA LEU A 377 -21.80 -0.09 14.77
C LEU A 377 -22.29 -1.20 15.71
N ARG A 378 -22.21 -2.47 15.31
CA ARG A 378 -22.55 -3.62 16.16
C ARG A 378 -21.69 -3.66 17.43
N ASN A 379 -20.46 -3.20 17.37
CA ASN A 379 -19.52 -3.19 18.49
C ASN A 379 -19.57 -1.90 19.34
N HIS A 380 -20.47 -0.94 19.02
CA HIS A 380 -20.61 0.33 19.73
C HIS A 380 -22.00 0.52 20.34
N PHE A 381 -22.11 1.36 21.37
CA PHE A 381 -23.38 1.76 21.97
C PHE A 381 -23.94 2.96 21.20
N ILE A 382 -25.07 2.75 20.54
CA ILE A 382 -25.70 3.76 19.68
C ILE A 382 -27.21 3.80 19.91
N GLN A 383 -27.79 4.98 19.76
CA GLN A 383 -29.23 5.18 19.83
C GLN A 383 -29.94 4.42 18.69
N ASP A 384 -31.11 3.83 18.97
CA ASP A 384 -31.92 3.10 17.98
C ASP A 384 -31.15 1.98 17.23
N LYS A 385 -30.17 1.34 17.89
CA LYS A 385 -29.25 0.38 17.28
C LYS A 385 -29.89 -0.68 16.39
N VAL A 386 -30.97 -1.33 16.85
CA VAL A 386 -31.67 -2.36 16.07
C VAL A 386 -32.26 -1.77 14.79
N LYS A 387 -32.89 -0.59 14.87
CA LYS A 387 -33.45 0.11 13.71
C LYS A 387 -32.35 0.50 12.72
N ILE A 388 -31.23 1.06 13.19
CA ILE A 388 -30.10 1.45 12.33
C ILE A 388 -29.49 0.23 11.63
N LEU A 389 -29.20 -0.84 12.38
CA LEU A 389 -28.58 -2.04 11.82
C LEU A 389 -29.49 -2.78 10.82
N THR A 390 -30.81 -2.70 10.98
CA THR A 390 -31.79 -3.31 10.06
C THR A 390 -32.18 -2.40 8.89
N THR A 391 -31.83 -1.10 8.94
CA THR A 391 -32.08 -0.18 7.83
C THR A 391 -31.29 -0.58 6.58
N SER A 392 -31.96 -0.57 5.43
CA SER A 392 -31.31 -0.79 4.14
C SER A 392 -30.48 0.44 3.76
N LEU A 393 -29.21 0.22 3.44
CA LEU A 393 -28.24 1.26 3.07
C LEU A 393 -27.50 0.85 1.79
N PRO A 394 -27.05 1.81 0.96
CA PRO A 394 -26.27 1.51 -0.23
C PRO A 394 -24.93 0.86 0.14
N ARG A 395 -24.33 0.11 -0.80
CA ARG A 395 -23.08 -0.62 -0.56
C ARG A 395 -21.95 0.27 -0.07
N PHE A 396 -21.84 1.49 -0.60
CA PHE A 396 -20.77 2.44 -0.28
C PHE A 396 -21.35 3.64 0.45
N LEU A 397 -20.67 4.05 1.52
CA LEU A 397 -21.09 5.12 2.42
C LEU A 397 -19.93 6.08 2.65
N TRP A 398 -20.22 7.37 2.59
CA TRP A 398 -19.35 8.39 3.14
C TRP A 398 -19.79 8.71 4.55
N ILE A 399 -18.84 8.77 5.49
CA ILE A 399 -19.11 9.03 6.90
C ILE A 399 -18.37 10.30 7.30
N ILE A 400 -19.10 11.28 7.81
CA ILE A 400 -18.54 12.39 8.56
C ILE A 400 -18.65 12.03 10.04
N TRP A 401 -17.50 11.80 10.66
CA TRP A 401 -17.39 11.23 12.00
C TRP A 401 -16.94 12.28 12.99
N PHE A 402 -17.76 12.53 14.01
CA PHE A 402 -17.53 13.49 15.08
C PHE A 402 -17.14 12.76 16.36
N HIS A 403 -16.07 13.23 17.01
CA HIS A 403 -15.56 12.66 18.24
C HIS A 403 -15.31 13.75 19.28
N LEU A 404 -15.43 13.37 20.55
CA LEU A 404 -15.09 14.19 21.70
C LEU A 404 -14.00 13.45 22.48
N ASN A 405 -12.80 14.03 22.59
CA ASN A 405 -11.65 13.41 23.28
C ASN A 405 -11.35 11.96 22.83
N GLY A 406 -11.49 11.68 21.53
CA GLY A 406 -11.25 10.35 20.95
C GLY A 406 -12.44 9.38 21.03
N THR A 407 -13.52 9.74 21.74
CA THR A 407 -14.74 8.94 21.82
C THR A 407 -15.71 9.34 20.70
N PRO A 408 -16.27 8.40 19.92
CA PRO A 408 -17.25 8.71 18.90
C PRO A 408 -18.53 9.28 19.52
N VAL A 409 -19.08 10.34 18.92
CA VAL A 409 -20.31 11.01 19.39
C VAL A 409 -21.40 10.99 18.34
N ILE A 410 -21.07 11.35 17.09
CA ILE A 410 -22.02 11.42 15.98
C ILE A 410 -21.37 10.91 14.69
N ASP A 411 -22.13 10.14 13.91
CA ASP A 411 -21.83 9.92 12.48
C ASP A 411 -22.94 10.50 11.62
N ASP A 412 -22.60 11.37 10.68
CA ASP A 412 -23.48 11.71 9.57
C ASP A 412 -23.13 10.83 8.37
N VAL A 413 -24.11 10.00 7.97
CA VAL A 413 -23.95 8.95 6.96
C VAL A 413 -24.52 9.43 5.63
N TYR A 414 -23.70 9.44 4.59
CA TYR A 414 -24.03 9.89 3.25
C TYR A 414 -24.00 8.74 2.23
N ASP A 415 -24.88 8.81 1.24
CA ASP A 415 -24.94 7.86 0.13
C ASP A 415 -23.69 7.98 -0.76
N GLY A 416 -22.81 6.98 -0.74
CA GLY A 416 -21.62 6.95 -1.62
C GLY A 416 -21.94 6.67 -3.09
N THR A 417 -23.18 6.27 -3.39
CA THR A 417 -23.64 5.90 -4.73
C THR A 417 -24.48 6.97 -5.41
N SER A 418 -24.79 8.05 -4.70
CA SER A 418 -25.48 9.21 -5.28
C SER A 418 -24.52 10.14 -6.00
N VAL A 419 -25.03 10.92 -6.94
CA VAL A 419 -24.25 11.94 -7.65
C VAL A 419 -23.96 13.14 -6.74
N PHE A 420 -24.95 13.56 -5.95
CA PHE A 420 -24.85 14.68 -5.02
C PHE A 420 -24.91 14.21 -3.57
N PRO A 421 -24.33 14.95 -2.61
CA PRO A 421 -24.39 14.60 -1.20
C PRO A 421 -25.85 14.41 -0.75
N LYS A 422 -26.16 13.20 -0.29
CA LYS A 422 -27.46 12.84 0.26
C LYS A 422 -27.25 12.17 1.61
N ARG A 423 -27.54 12.89 2.70
CA ARG A 423 -27.51 12.32 4.04
C ARG A 423 -28.62 11.28 4.17
N LEU A 424 -28.27 10.08 4.60
CA LEU A 424 -29.14 8.94 4.79
C LEU A 424 -29.67 8.88 6.21
N LEU A 425 -28.78 9.04 7.18
CA LEU A 425 -29.11 9.03 8.61
C LEU A 425 -27.99 9.69 9.43
N THR A 426 -28.30 9.96 10.69
CA THR A 426 -27.36 10.38 11.72
C THR A 426 -27.33 9.32 12.81
N VAL A 427 -26.15 8.78 13.13
CA VAL A 427 -25.94 7.86 14.26
C VAL A 427 -25.48 8.67 15.45
N ARG A 428 -26.07 8.41 16.62
CA ARG A 428 -25.64 9.03 17.89
C ARG A 428 -25.11 7.94 18.80
N PHE A 429 -23.87 8.13 19.24
CA PHE A 429 -23.20 7.28 20.21
C PHE A 429 -23.53 7.76 21.63
N HIS A 430 -23.49 6.87 22.60
CA HIS A 430 -23.60 7.21 24.02
C HIS A 430 -22.66 6.34 24.84
N ASP A 431 -22.17 6.91 25.94
CA ASP A 431 -21.35 6.17 26.90
C ASP A 431 -22.20 5.10 27.61
N LYS A 432 -21.53 4.04 28.06
CA LYS A 432 -22.17 2.96 28.82
C LYS A 432 -22.74 3.41 30.15
#